data_AF-A0A2E7M8K1-F1
#
_entry.id   AF-A0A2E7M8K1-F1
#
_cell.length_a   1.000
_cell.length_b   1.000
_cell.length_c   1.000
_cell.angle_alpha   90.00
_cell.angle_beta   90.00
_cell.angle_gamma   90.00
#
_symmetry.space_group_name_H-M   'P 1'
#
loop_
_entity.id
_entity.type
_entity.pdbx_description
1 polymer ?
#
loop_
_entity_poly.entity_id
_entity_poly.type
_entity_poly.pdbx_seq_one_letter_code
_entity_poly.pdbx_strand_id
1 'polypeptide(L)'
;QLQGHAVRRRGVGGVADLDLDGFLDVVVVTRSGRVYAWRTLGPSWGDVQWPTFHHDNRGTGNYNTPLPVVLPPILEESGCGCEHQRAQPTASWVVVFGLGLVFLGRRRMSRCV
;
A
#
# COMPACT_ATOMS: atom_id res chain seq x y z
N GLN A 1 -42.31 -7.61 1.97
CA GLN A 1 -41.58 -6.42 2.44
C GLN A 1 -40.56 -6.04 1.39
N LEU A 2 -40.73 -4.91 0.72
CA LEU A 2 -39.79 -4.40 -0.27
C LEU A 2 -38.64 -3.73 0.48
N GLN A 3 -37.46 -4.37 0.50
CA GLN A 3 -36.24 -3.72 1.01
C GLN A 3 -35.79 -2.72 -0.04
N GLY A 4 -36.09 -1.44 0.19
CA GLY A 4 -35.56 -0.36 -0.64
C GLY A 4 -34.04 -0.34 -0.55
N HIS A 5 -33.37 -0.43 -1.71
CA HIS A 5 -31.93 -0.20 -1.81
C HIS A 5 -31.61 1.18 -1.24
N ALA A 6 -30.92 1.22 -0.10
CA ALA A 6 -30.44 2.44 0.50
C ALA A 6 -29.41 3.10 -0.43
N VAL A 7 -29.86 4.09 -1.22
CA VAL A 7 -28.94 4.96 -1.95
C VAL A 7 -28.26 5.86 -0.93
N ARG A 8 -27.12 5.40 -0.41
CA ARG A 8 -26.27 6.14 0.52
C ARG A 8 -25.61 7.29 -0.25
N ARG A 9 -26.20 8.48 -0.22
CA ARG A 9 -25.56 9.69 -0.76
C ARG A 9 -24.41 10.08 0.17
N ARG A 10 -23.20 9.68 -0.21
CA ARG A 10 -21.95 10.07 0.47
C ARG A 10 -21.71 11.57 0.26
N GLY A 11 -20.99 12.20 1.18
CA GLY A 11 -20.58 13.59 1.08
C GLY A 11 -19.94 13.89 -0.28
N VAL A 12 -20.24 15.08 -0.81
CA VAL A 12 -20.00 15.45 -2.22
C VAL A 12 -18.61 16.12 -2.38
N GLY A 13 -17.70 15.85 -1.44
CA GLY A 13 -16.38 16.44 -1.38
C GLY A 13 -15.43 15.62 -0.51
N GLY A 14 -14.14 15.93 -0.63
CA GLY A 14 -13.06 15.22 0.05
C GLY A 14 -11.85 16.12 0.27
N VAL A 15 -10.91 15.62 1.08
CA VAL A 15 -9.66 16.31 1.44
C VAL A 15 -8.49 15.38 1.16
N ALA A 16 -7.49 15.84 0.42
CA ALA A 16 -6.27 15.11 0.07
C ALA A 16 -5.20 16.08 -0.46
N ASP A 17 -3.91 15.70 -0.39
CA ASP A 17 -2.83 16.41 -1.09
C ASP A 17 -2.85 16.00 -2.58
N LEU A 18 -3.29 16.91 -3.47
CA LEU A 18 -3.52 16.59 -4.88
C LEU A 18 -2.32 16.81 -5.77
N ASP A 19 -1.45 17.77 -5.42
CA ASP A 19 -0.28 18.15 -6.22
C ASP A 19 1.07 17.77 -5.57
N LEU A 20 1.02 17.08 -4.43
CA LEU A 20 2.16 16.54 -3.69
C LEU A 20 3.08 17.63 -3.13
N ASP A 21 2.50 18.78 -2.77
CA ASP A 21 3.24 19.89 -2.14
C ASP A 21 3.34 19.75 -0.61
N GLY A 22 2.73 18.71 -0.03
CA GLY A 22 2.72 18.43 1.39
C GLY A 22 1.60 19.14 2.15
N PHE A 23 0.69 19.82 1.46
CA PHE A 23 -0.49 20.45 2.04
C PHE A 23 -1.78 19.78 1.56
N LEU A 24 -2.82 19.84 2.39
CA LEU A 24 -4.12 19.29 2.06
C LEU A 24 -4.89 20.25 1.15
N ASP A 25 -5.50 19.72 0.10
CA ASP A 25 -6.50 20.40 -0.72
C ASP A 25 -7.91 19.97 -0.35
N VAL A 26 -8.87 20.88 -0.54
CA VAL A 26 -10.30 20.61 -0.42
C VAL A 26 -10.92 20.53 -1.81
N VAL A 27 -11.66 19.45 -2.09
CA VAL A 27 -12.40 19.29 -3.34
C VAL A 27 -13.90 19.19 -3.05
N VAL A 28 -14.70 19.95 -3.79
CA VAL A 28 -16.17 19.90 -3.70
C VAL A 28 -16.76 19.81 -5.09
N VAL A 29 -17.74 18.93 -5.28
CA VAL A 29 -18.54 18.90 -6.51
C VAL A 29 -19.91 19.54 -6.30
N THR A 30 -20.39 20.24 -7.31
CA THR A 30 -21.68 20.93 -7.29
C THR A 30 -22.74 20.12 -8.01
N ARG A 31 -24.02 20.33 -7.67
CA ARG A 31 -25.14 19.68 -8.37
C ARG A 31 -25.23 20.06 -9.85
N SER A 32 -24.61 21.17 -10.26
CA SER A 32 -24.50 21.60 -11.65
C SER A 32 -23.35 20.93 -12.42
N GLY A 33 -22.65 19.97 -11.79
CA GLY A 33 -21.60 19.16 -12.44
C GLY A 33 -20.23 19.83 -12.47
N ARG A 34 -20.00 20.90 -11.71
CA ARG A 34 -18.68 21.53 -11.58
C ARG A 34 -17.92 21.02 -10.37
N VAL A 35 -16.60 20.91 -10.50
CA VAL A 35 -15.66 20.58 -9.43
C VAL A 35 -14.85 21.82 -9.09
N TYR A 36 -14.71 22.10 -7.80
CA TYR A 36 -13.88 23.18 -7.27
C TYR A 36 -12.83 22.59 -6.34
N ALA A 37 -11.61 23.11 -6.41
CA ALA A 37 -10.49 22.71 -5.56
C ALA A 37 -9.84 23.96 -4.93
N TRP A 38 -9.48 23.86 -3.65
CA TRP A 38 -8.79 24.91 -2.91
C TRP A 38 -7.58 24.34 -2.20
N ARG A 39 -6.42 25.00 -2.36
CA ARG A 39 -5.25 24.76 -1.52
C ARG A 39 -5.47 25.27 -0.12
N THR A 40 -4.94 24.54 0.87
CA THR A 40 -4.92 24.99 2.26
C THR A 40 -3.49 25.08 2.77
N LEU A 41 -3.33 25.63 3.98
CA LEU A 41 -2.06 25.62 4.70
C LEU A 41 -1.97 24.44 5.68
N GLY A 42 -2.93 23.51 5.64
CA GLY A 42 -2.96 22.35 6.52
C GLY A 42 -1.96 21.30 6.03
N PRO A 43 -0.94 20.92 6.81
CA PRO A 43 0.01 19.90 6.40
C PRO A 43 -0.66 18.54 6.25
N SER A 44 -0.25 17.76 5.25
CA SER A 44 -0.78 16.41 4.98
C SER A 44 -0.48 15.38 6.08
N TRP A 45 0.49 15.67 6.95
CA TRP A 45 0.92 14.85 8.08
C TRP A 45 0.37 15.29 9.44
N GLY A 46 -0.47 16.34 9.48
CA GLY A 46 -1.07 16.82 10.73
C GLY A 46 -2.16 15.91 11.29
N ASP A 47 -2.54 16.12 12.55
CA ASP A 47 -3.64 15.39 13.20
C ASP A 47 -4.99 15.76 12.57
N VAL A 48 -5.54 14.86 11.74
CA VAL A 48 -6.87 15.02 11.14
C VAL A 48 -7.92 14.43 12.07
N GLN A 49 -8.58 15.29 12.85
CA GLN A 49 -9.59 14.87 13.85
C GLN A 49 -10.89 14.33 13.24
N TRP A 50 -11.18 14.66 11.97
CA TRP A 50 -12.39 14.23 11.25
C TRP A 50 -12.05 13.70 9.85
N PRO A 51 -11.33 12.57 9.75
CA PRO A 51 -10.77 12.10 8.47
C PRO A 51 -11.84 11.59 7.50
N THR A 52 -13.01 11.19 8.01
CA THR A 52 -14.10 10.66 7.20
C THR A 52 -15.44 11.23 7.63
N PHE A 53 -16.35 11.31 6.66
CA PHE A 53 -17.76 11.62 6.93
C PHE A 53 -18.35 10.55 7.87
N HIS A 54 -19.02 11.01 8.94
CA HIS A 54 -19.55 10.22 10.06
C HIS A 54 -18.53 9.75 11.11
N HIS A 55 -17.34 10.34 11.18
CA HIS A 55 -16.33 10.17 12.24
C HIS A 55 -15.67 8.79 12.37
N ASP A 56 -16.31 7.73 11.87
CA ASP A 56 -15.82 6.36 11.93
C ASP A 56 -15.55 5.79 10.54
N ASN A 57 -14.57 4.89 10.42
CA ASN A 57 -14.20 4.26 9.14
C ASN A 57 -15.32 3.40 8.53
N ARG A 58 -16.33 3.00 9.32
CA ARG A 58 -17.51 2.29 8.81
C ARG A 58 -18.58 3.26 8.30
N GLY A 59 -18.40 4.57 8.51
CA GLY A 59 -19.36 5.62 8.19
C GLY A 59 -20.70 5.46 8.91
N THR A 60 -20.75 4.86 10.09
CA THR A 60 -22.04 4.61 10.76
C THR A 60 -22.66 5.86 11.38
N GLY A 61 -21.83 6.82 11.80
CA GLY A 61 -22.30 8.02 12.51
C GLY A 61 -22.77 7.71 13.93
N ASN A 62 -22.40 6.54 14.43
CA ASN A 62 -22.77 6.07 15.75
C ASN A 62 -21.75 6.58 16.78
N TYR A 63 -22.18 7.54 17.60
CA TYR A 63 -21.37 8.09 18.69
C TYR A 63 -21.25 7.16 19.91
N ASN A 64 -22.06 6.10 20.02
CA ASN A 64 -22.03 5.17 21.15
C ASN A 64 -20.93 4.11 21.03
N THR A 65 -20.41 3.88 19.82
CA THR A 65 -19.32 2.94 19.60
C THR A 65 -18.00 3.66 19.79
N PRO A 66 -17.15 3.28 20.76
CA PRO A 66 -15.84 3.89 20.90
C PRO A 66 -15.01 3.66 19.64
N LEU A 67 -14.36 4.71 19.15
CA LEU A 67 -13.40 4.59 18.07
C LEU A 67 -12.17 3.81 18.56
N PRO A 68 -11.60 2.90 17.73
CA PRO A 68 -10.32 2.32 18.05
C PRO A 68 -9.29 3.45 18.10
N VAL A 69 -8.72 3.68 19.28
CA VAL A 69 -7.59 4.58 19.44
C VAL A 69 -6.43 3.96 18.67
N VAL A 70 -5.95 4.65 17.64
CA VAL A 70 -4.66 4.31 17.04
C VAL A 70 -3.63 4.71 18.08
N LEU A 71 -3.26 3.76 18.96
CA LEU A 71 -2.08 3.92 19.78
C LEU A 71 -0.90 4.15 18.82
N PRO A 72 0.02 5.08 19.12
CA PRO A 72 1.26 5.15 18.38
C PRO A 72 1.84 3.74 18.37
N PRO A 73 2.37 3.25 17.23
CA PRO A 73 2.93 1.91 17.19
C PRO A 73 3.96 1.83 18.31
N ILE A 74 3.65 1.06 19.37
CA ILE A 74 4.71 0.42 20.14
C ILE A 74 5.56 -0.27 19.09
N LEU A 75 6.87 -0.05 19.16
CA LEU A 75 7.87 -0.48 18.19
C LEU A 75 7.75 -1.98 17.92
N GLU A 76 6.85 -2.37 17.03
CA GLU A 76 6.70 -3.69 16.49
C GLU A 76 6.99 -3.49 15.02
N GLU A 77 8.24 -3.76 14.65
CA GLU A 77 8.75 -3.71 13.28
C GLU A 77 8.07 -4.76 12.39
N SER A 78 6.76 -4.62 12.15
CA SER A 78 6.17 -5.17 10.94
C SER A 78 6.34 -4.14 9.83
N GLY A 79 7.60 -4.00 9.39
CA GLY A 79 7.90 -3.23 8.19
C GLY A 79 7.06 -3.77 7.04
N CYS A 80 6.34 -2.90 6.34
CA CYS A 80 5.85 -3.19 5.00
C CYS A 80 7.06 -3.39 4.10
N GLY A 81 7.51 -4.64 3.98
CA GLY A 81 8.61 -5.03 3.13
C GLY A 81 8.26 -4.81 1.67
N CYS A 82 8.95 -3.88 1.02
CA CYS A 82 9.29 -4.03 -0.38
C CYS A 82 10.47 -5.02 -0.43
N GLU A 83 10.18 -6.33 -0.40
CA GLU A 83 11.18 -7.35 -0.73
C GLU A 83 11.58 -7.14 -2.20
N HIS A 84 12.67 -6.41 -2.42
CA HIS A 84 13.31 -6.36 -3.72
C HIS A 84 13.86 -7.76 -3.98
N GLN A 85 13.07 -8.59 -4.66
CA GLN A 85 13.49 -9.87 -5.22
C GLN A 85 14.65 -9.56 -6.19
N ARG A 86 15.88 -9.46 -5.67
CA ARG A 86 17.07 -9.62 -6.48
C ARG A 86 17.00 -11.04 -6.96
N ALA A 87 16.53 -11.24 -8.19
CA ALA A 87 16.62 -12.51 -8.88
C ALA A 87 18.03 -13.05 -8.64
N GLN A 88 18.15 -14.11 -7.84
CA GLN A 88 19.42 -14.82 -7.72
C GLN A 88 19.75 -15.29 -9.14
N PRO A 89 20.89 -14.93 -9.74
CA PRO A 89 21.30 -15.53 -10.98
C PRO A 89 21.61 -17.02 -10.69
N THR A 90 20.59 -17.86 -10.81
CA THR A 90 20.69 -19.31 -10.62
C THR A 90 21.37 -19.92 -11.85
N ALA A 91 22.68 -19.79 -11.91
CA ALA A 91 23.59 -20.75 -12.55
C ALA A 91 25.03 -20.25 -12.36
N SER A 92 25.61 -20.47 -11.19
CA SER A 92 27.06 -20.32 -11.03
C SER A 92 27.76 -21.32 -11.96
N TRP A 93 28.48 -20.79 -12.95
CA TRP A 93 29.33 -21.54 -13.89
C TRP A 93 30.24 -22.57 -13.22
N VAL A 94 30.54 -22.40 -11.93
CA VAL A 94 31.25 -23.35 -11.06
C VAL A 94 30.62 -24.76 -11.09
N VAL A 95 29.29 -24.88 -11.11
CA VAL A 95 28.61 -26.19 -11.13
C VAL A 95 28.74 -26.85 -12.51
N VAL A 96 28.59 -26.08 -13.58
CA VAL A 96 28.69 -26.57 -14.97
C VAL A 96 30.12 -27.02 -15.30
N PHE A 97 31.12 -26.20 -14.99
CA PHE A 97 32.52 -26.55 -15.23
C PHE A 97 33.02 -27.61 -14.25
N GLY A 98 32.58 -27.58 -12.99
CA GLY A 98 32.94 -28.58 -11.99
C GLY A 98 32.50 -30.00 -12.37
N LEU A 99 31.25 -30.17 -12.83
CA LEU A 99 30.77 -31.47 -13.31
C LEU A 99 31.44 -31.90 -14.62
N GLY A 100 31.73 -30.95 -15.53
CA GLY A 100 32.44 -31.22 -16.78
C GLY A 100 33.86 -31.77 -16.57
N LEU A 101 34.63 -31.16 -15.65
CA LEU A 101 36.00 -31.61 -15.33
C LEU A 101 36.02 -33.00 -14.67
N VAL A 102 35.06 -33.32 -13.81
CA VAL A 102 34.94 -34.64 -13.18
C VAL A 102 34.64 -35.71 -14.24
N PHE A 103 33.75 -35.43 -15.20
CA PHE A 103 33.46 -36.38 -16.28
C PHE A 103 34.62 -36.56 -17.27
N LEU A 104 35.37 -35.49 -17.59
CA LEU A 104 36.56 -35.61 -18.45
C LEU A 104 37.71 -36.34 -17.74
N GLY A 105 37.89 -36.11 -16.44
CA GLY A 105 38.89 -36.81 -15.62
C GLY A 105 38.61 -38.31 -15.48
N ARG A 106 37.34 -38.70 -15.31
CA ARG A 106 36.94 -40.12 -15.24
C ARG A 106 37.13 -40.85 -16.56
N ARG A 107 36.97 -40.19 -17.71
CA ARG A 107 37.22 -40.81 -19.04
C ARG A 107 38.70 -41.08 -19.30
N ARG A 108 39.62 -40.31 -18.71
CA ARG A 108 41.06 -40.46 -18.93
C ARG A 108 41.67 -41.60 -18.11
N MET A 109 41.03 -42.00 -17.00
CA MET A 109 41.50 -43.10 -16.14
C MET A 109 41.03 -44.50 -16.58
N SER A 110 40.16 -44.61 -17.60
CA SER A 110 39.62 -45.89 -18.07
C SER A 110 40.38 -46.51 -19.26
N ARG A 111 41.62 -46.09 -19.53
CA ARG A 111 42.49 -46.70 -20.54
C ARG A 111 43.89 -46.99 -19.96
N CYS A 112 43.97 -48.05 -19.17
CA CYS A 112 45.18 -48.84 -18.92
C CYS A 112 44.73 -50.28 -18.65
N VAL A 113 44.84 -51.13 -19.68
CA VAL A 113 45.15 -52.56 -19.61
C VAL A 113 46.32 -52.76 -20.54
#